data_AF-A0A960K7D0-F1
#
_entry.id   AF-A0A960K7D0-F1
#
_cell.length_a   1.000
_cell.length_b   1.000
_cell.length_c   1.000
_cell.angle_alpha   90.00
_cell.angle_beta   90.00
_cell.angle_gamma   90.00
#
_symmetry.space_group_name_H-M   'P 1'
#
loop_
_entity.id
_entity.type
_entity.pdbx_description
1 polymer ?
#
loop_
_entity_poly.entity_id
_entity_poly.type
_entity_poly.pdbx_seq_one_letter_code
_entity_poly.pdbx_strand_id
1 'polypeptide(L)'
;QCGVHGNSGIANLAFYLLSQGGFHPRRKSERSVSGIGIVDAAAIYYRAQTVYLGSTSTFADMKTLTRTSANDLFGSTSNQARQTTQSWCTVGIGATDCLTELTASGTTFASKRWATLTWKYADTANVDIFRDGVKVLTTPNDGSQLHSVPLAGSAPTANYWVCDAGSTTWYDSNTCSNVVTVVF
;
A
#
# COMPACT_ATOMS: atom_id res chain seq x y z
N GLN A 1 -8.01 20.57 27.27
CA GLN A 1 -8.64 21.34 26.17
C GLN A 1 -8.62 20.45 24.94
N CYS A 2 -9.78 20.05 24.42
CA CYS A 2 -9.83 19.10 23.30
C CYS A 2 -9.77 19.90 21.98
N GLY A 3 -8.57 20.04 21.42
CA GLY A 3 -8.28 20.88 20.27
C GLY A 3 -8.84 20.34 18.96
N VAL A 4 -10.17 20.39 18.77
CA VAL A 4 -10.84 19.91 17.54
C VAL A 4 -10.30 20.60 16.28
N HIS A 5 -10.02 21.91 16.36
CA HIS A 5 -9.42 22.66 15.25
C HIS A 5 -7.92 22.35 15.09
N GLY A 6 -7.21 22.00 16.17
CA GLY A 6 -5.81 21.58 16.09
C GLY A 6 -5.64 20.17 15.50
N ASN A 7 -6.50 19.23 15.90
CA ASN A 7 -6.44 17.83 15.48
C ASN A 7 -7.02 17.61 14.08
N SER A 8 -7.87 18.52 13.58
CA SER A 8 -8.42 18.47 12.21
C SER A 8 -7.36 18.38 11.13
N GLY A 9 -6.15 18.93 11.39
CA GLY A 9 -5.02 18.86 10.47
C GLY A 9 -4.61 17.43 10.09
N ILE A 10 -4.86 16.43 10.94
CA ILE A 10 -4.56 15.02 10.65
C ILE A 10 -5.44 14.50 9.51
N ALA A 11 -6.77 14.65 9.64
CA ALA A 11 -7.71 14.20 8.62
C ALA A 11 -7.61 15.03 7.34
N ASN A 12 -7.35 16.34 7.45
CA ASN A 12 -7.13 17.22 6.29
C ASN A 12 -5.89 16.79 5.50
N LEU A 13 -4.80 16.46 6.19
CA LEU A 13 -3.59 15.99 5.53
C LEU A 13 -3.80 14.60 4.90
N ALA A 14 -4.52 13.68 5.57
CA ALA A 14 -4.86 12.40 4.98
C ALA A 14 -5.66 12.57 3.67
N PHE A 15 -6.65 13.46 3.66
CA PHE A 15 -7.43 13.78 2.46
C PHE A 15 -6.57 14.43 1.36
N TYR A 16 -5.71 15.39 1.72
CA TYR A 16 -4.78 16.01 0.79
C TYR A 16 -3.87 14.97 0.13
N LEU A 17 -3.26 14.09 0.93
CA LEU A 17 -2.37 13.04 0.42
C LEU A 17 -3.14 12.03 -0.44
N LEU A 18 -4.36 11.67 -0.07
CA LEU A 18 -5.20 10.79 -0.89
C LEU A 18 -5.49 11.43 -2.26
N SER A 19 -5.84 12.72 -2.29
CA SER A 19 -6.18 13.40 -3.53
C SER A 19 -4.97 13.72 -4.42
N GLN A 20 -3.90 14.27 -3.85
CA GLN A 20 -2.73 14.78 -4.59
C GLN A 20 -1.53 13.82 -4.61
N GLY A 21 -1.45 12.91 -3.65
CA GLY A 21 -0.28 12.08 -3.42
C GLY A 21 0.87 12.82 -2.71
N GLY A 22 2.00 12.12 -2.60
CA GLY A 22 3.24 12.64 -2.03
C GLY A 22 3.54 12.10 -0.63
N PHE A 23 4.38 12.83 0.10
CA PHE A 23 4.88 12.45 1.41
C PHE A 23 4.27 13.32 2.51
N HIS A 24 4.31 12.84 3.75
CA HIS A 24 4.03 13.69 4.90
C HIS A 24 4.94 14.94 4.86
N PRO A 25 4.40 16.18 4.86
CA PRO A 25 5.17 17.40 4.58
C PRO A 25 6.28 17.66 5.62
N ARG A 26 6.07 17.18 6.85
CA ARG A 26 7.08 17.25 7.95
C ARG A 26 7.90 15.96 8.12
N ARG A 27 7.90 15.04 7.14
CA ARG A 27 8.62 13.75 7.17
C ARG A 27 8.42 12.94 8.46
N LYS A 28 7.20 12.98 9.03
CA LYS A 28 6.83 12.17 10.21
C LYS A 28 6.58 10.70 9.85
N SER A 29 6.46 10.42 8.56
CA SER A 29 6.48 9.09 7.97
C SER A 29 7.30 9.18 6.67
N GLU A 30 8.00 8.10 6.33
CA GLU A 30 8.67 7.95 5.03
C GLU A 30 7.74 7.40 3.95
N ARG A 31 6.52 6.98 4.33
CA ARG A 31 5.50 6.46 3.42
C ARG A 31 5.13 7.49 2.36
N SER A 32 4.87 7.00 1.15
CA SER A 32 4.35 7.80 0.05
C SER A 32 2.94 7.36 -0.32
N VAL A 33 2.12 8.33 -0.70
CA VAL A 33 0.77 8.09 -1.23
C VAL A 33 0.78 8.39 -2.72
N SER A 34 0.24 7.50 -3.52
CA SER A 34 -0.10 7.76 -4.92
C SER A 34 -1.47 8.45 -4.95
N GLY A 35 -1.53 9.68 -5.45
CA GLY A 35 -2.77 10.45 -5.50
C GLY A 35 -3.80 9.79 -6.41
N ILE A 36 -5.05 9.73 -5.95
CA ILE A 36 -6.17 9.15 -6.71
C ILE A 36 -7.04 10.21 -7.39
N GLY A 37 -6.66 11.48 -7.24
CA GLY A 37 -7.44 12.62 -7.73
C GLY A 37 -8.51 13.07 -6.73
N ILE A 38 -8.87 14.36 -6.82
CA ILE A 38 -9.80 14.99 -5.87
C ILE A 38 -11.22 14.45 -5.95
N VAL A 39 -11.67 14.01 -7.14
CA VAL A 39 -13.02 13.50 -7.37
C VAL A 39 -13.24 12.18 -6.61
N ASP A 40 -12.35 11.21 -6.81
CA ASP A 40 -12.43 9.91 -6.13
C ASP A 40 -12.23 10.06 -4.62
N ALA A 41 -11.27 10.89 -4.19
CA ALA A 41 -11.04 11.17 -2.78
C ALA A 41 -12.27 11.78 -2.10
N ALA A 42 -12.93 12.76 -2.76
CA ALA A 42 -14.14 13.39 -2.25
C ALA A 42 -15.31 12.39 -2.18
N ALA A 43 -15.49 11.53 -3.18
CA ALA A 43 -16.53 10.50 -3.18
C ALA A 43 -16.37 9.54 -1.99
N ILE A 44 -15.13 9.12 -1.71
CA ILE A 44 -14.80 8.24 -0.57
C ILE A 44 -15.14 8.91 0.76
N TYR A 45 -14.67 10.15 0.98
CA TYR A 45 -14.89 10.87 2.23
C TYR A 45 -16.37 11.23 2.43
N TYR A 46 -17.06 11.63 1.36
CA TYR A 46 -18.50 11.92 1.41
C TYR A 46 -19.30 10.69 1.82
N ARG A 47 -19.06 9.55 1.16
CA ARG A 47 -19.72 8.29 1.51
C ARG A 47 -19.43 7.86 2.95
N ALA A 48 -18.17 7.96 3.39
CA ALA A 48 -17.80 7.64 4.77
C ALA A 48 -18.60 8.49 5.77
N GLN A 49 -18.74 9.80 5.48
CA GLN A 49 -19.46 10.74 6.33
C GLN A 49 -20.97 10.54 6.36
N THR A 50 -21.60 10.19 5.24
CA THR A 50 -23.07 10.12 5.14
C THR A 50 -23.63 8.73 5.42
N VAL A 51 -22.84 7.68 5.24
CA VAL A 51 -23.29 6.28 5.36
C VAL A 51 -22.81 5.63 6.65
N TYR A 52 -21.59 5.94 7.09
CA TYR A 52 -20.90 5.12 8.10
C TYR A 52 -20.54 5.84 9.40
N LEU A 53 -20.12 7.10 9.33
CA LEU A 53 -19.67 7.83 10.52
C LEU A 53 -20.83 8.09 11.49
N GLY A 54 -20.58 7.87 12.77
CA GLY A 54 -21.48 8.16 13.88
C GLY A 54 -20.95 9.28 14.78
N SER A 55 -21.78 9.71 15.74
CA SER A 55 -21.45 10.82 16.65
C SER A 55 -20.24 10.57 17.56
N THR A 56 -19.82 9.32 17.72
CA THR A 56 -18.69 8.91 18.55
C THR A 56 -17.48 8.42 17.76
N SER A 57 -17.49 8.54 16.43
CA SER A 57 -16.42 8.02 15.58
C SER A 57 -15.08 8.72 15.86
N THR A 58 -14.03 7.92 15.90
CA THR A 58 -12.63 8.30 16.10
C THR A 58 -11.86 8.37 14.77
N PHE A 59 -10.59 8.79 14.79
CA PHE A 59 -9.75 8.69 13.59
C PHE A 59 -9.48 7.26 13.14
N ALA A 60 -9.42 6.30 14.07
CA ALA A 60 -9.31 4.89 13.72
C ALA A 60 -10.57 4.42 12.97
N ASP A 61 -11.76 4.84 13.43
CA ASP A 61 -13.01 4.57 12.71
C ASP A 61 -13.01 5.24 11.34
N MET A 62 -12.56 6.50 11.26
CA MET A 62 -12.50 7.21 9.98
C MET A 62 -11.56 6.53 8.97
N LYS A 63 -10.42 5.99 9.40
CA LYS A 63 -9.54 5.14 8.56
C LYS A 63 -10.31 3.94 8.01
N THR A 64 -10.94 3.17 8.89
CA THR A 64 -11.68 1.96 8.52
C THR A 64 -12.85 2.29 7.60
N LEU A 65 -13.63 3.33 7.89
CA LEU A 65 -14.86 3.64 7.16
C LEU A 65 -14.59 4.33 5.82
N THR A 66 -13.51 5.10 5.69
CA THR A 66 -13.07 5.59 4.38
C THR A 66 -12.54 4.45 3.51
N ARG A 67 -11.80 3.48 4.08
CA ARG A 67 -11.44 2.24 3.38
C ARG A 67 -12.68 1.46 2.92
N THR A 68 -13.66 1.25 3.81
CA THR A 68 -14.93 0.59 3.45
C THR A 68 -15.63 1.32 2.32
N SER A 69 -15.70 2.65 2.38
CA SER A 69 -16.29 3.47 1.31
C SER A 69 -15.55 3.32 -0.02
N ALA A 70 -14.22 3.26 0.01
CA ALA A 70 -13.42 3.01 -1.19
C ALA A 70 -13.65 1.60 -1.75
N ASN A 71 -13.80 0.59 -0.88
CA ASN A 71 -14.14 -0.77 -1.29
C ASN A 71 -15.52 -0.82 -1.98
N ASP A 72 -16.52 -0.12 -1.45
CA ASP A 72 -17.86 -0.08 -2.05
C ASP A 72 -17.87 0.59 -3.43
N LEU A 73 -17.11 1.66 -3.59
CA LEU A 73 -17.12 2.48 -4.80
C LEU A 73 -16.25 1.91 -5.92
N PHE A 74 -15.12 1.29 -5.57
CA PHE A 74 -14.07 0.92 -6.53
C PHE A 74 -13.68 -0.56 -6.45
N GLY A 75 -14.13 -1.29 -5.44
CA GLY A 75 -13.73 -2.66 -5.16
C GLY A 75 -12.59 -2.75 -4.15
N SER A 76 -12.53 -3.87 -3.42
CA SER A 76 -11.55 -4.10 -2.34
C SER A 76 -10.09 -4.14 -2.82
N THR A 77 -9.88 -4.46 -4.09
CA THR A 77 -8.56 -4.61 -4.71
C THR A 77 -8.11 -3.33 -5.43
N SER A 78 -8.93 -2.28 -5.40
CA SER A 78 -8.68 -1.04 -6.13
C SER A 78 -7.49 -0.24 -5.60
N ASN A 79 -6.86 0.55 -6.48
CA ASN A 79 -5.84 1.50 -6.05
C ASN A 79 -6.44 2.54 -5.08
N GLN A 80 -7.68 2.99 -5.32
CA GLN A 80 -8.40 3.93 -4.46
C GLN A 80 -8.44 3.46 -3.01
N ALA A 81 -8.84 2.21 -2.81
CA ALA A 81 -8.93 1.68 -1.49
C ALA A 81 -7.53 1.51 -0.87
N ARG A 82 -6.51 1.10 -1.64
CA ARG A 82 -5.13 0.95 -1.14
C ARG A 82 -4.55 2.29 -0.69
N GLN A 83 -4.67 3.31 -1.53
CA GLN A 83 -4.17 4.66 -1.23
C GLN A 83 -4.93 5.33 -0.08
N THR A 84 -6.21 4.98 0.13
CA THR A 84 -6.97 5.41 1.31
C THR A 84 -6.36 4.88 2.60
N THR A 85 -5.98 3.60 2.67
CA THR A 85 -5.23 3.06 3.83
C THR A 85 -3.91 3.82 4.01
N GLN A 86 -3.17 3.96 2.92
CA GLN A 86 -1.82 4.55 2.96
C GLN A 86 -1.85 6.02 3.40
N SER A 87 -2.87 6.80 3.04
CA SER A 87 -2.98 8.20 3.47
C SER A 87 -3.16 8.34 4.98
N TRP A 88 -3.98 7.46 5.60
CA TRP A 88 -4.14 7.41 7.05
C TRP A 88 -2.87 6.95 7.76
N CYS A 89 -2.21 5.93 7.22
CA CYS A 89 -0.92 5.45 7.73
C CYS A 89 0.18 6.52 7.65
N THR A 90 0.19 7.32 6.59
CA THR A 90 1.17 8.39 6.40
C THR A 90 1.02 9.51 7.43
N VAL A 91 -0.19 9.72 7.96
CA VAL A 91 -0.47 10.67 9.06
C VAL A 91 -0.45 10.01 10.45
N GLY A 92 -0.03 8.75 10.55
CA GLY A 92 0.21 8.06 11.82
C GLY A 92 -1.02 7.37 12.42
N ILE A 93 -2.08 7.13 11.63
CA ILE A 93 -3.28 6.41 12.09
C ILE A 93 -3.25 4.95 11.61
N GLY A 94 -3.27 4.01 12.56
CA GLY A 94 -3.35 2.56 12.31
C GLY A 94 -2.09 1.98 11.66
N ALA A 95 -0.94 2.12 12.31
CA ALA A 95 0.38 1.77 11.76
C ALA A 95 0.60 0.28 11.43
N THR A 96 -0.20 -0.62 12.01
CA THR A 96 -0.09 -2.09 11.90
C THR A 96 -0.87 -2.68 10.72
N ASP A 97 -1.64 -1.85 10.02
CA ASP A 97 -2.55 -2.28 8.95
C ASP A 97 -2.31 -1.35 7.75
N CYS A 98 -1.05 -1.23 7.35
CA CYS A 98 -0.60 -0.29 6.32
C CYS A 98 -0.03 -1.03 5.12
N LEU A 99 0.05 -0.36 3.97
CA LEU A 99 0.64 -1.01 2.80
C LEU A 99 2.11 -1.31 3.06
N THR A 100 2.53 -2.52 2.75
CA THR A 100 3.92 -2.80 2.42
C THR A 100 4.28 -2.01 1.16
N GLU A 101 5.44 -1.36 1.14
CA GLU A 101 5.94 -0.69 -0.06
C GLU A 101 6.98 -1.58 -0.73
N LEU A 102 6.95 -1.70 -2.06
CA LEU A 102 7.93 -2.44 -2.85
C LEU A 102 8.51 -1.55 -3.94
N THR A 103 9.84 -1.58 -4.04
CA THR A 103 10.58 -1.18 -5.23
C THR A 103 11.34 -2.40 -5.78
N ALA A 104 11.54 -2.42 -7.10
CA ALA A 104 12.23 -3.52 -7.74
C ALA A 104 13.01 -3.05 -8.96
N SER A 105 14.12 -3.72 -9.24
CA SER A 105 14.94 -3.49 -10.43
C SER A 105 15.45 -4.80 -11.00
N GLY A 106 15.60 -4.87 -12.32
CA GLY A 106 16.07 -6.04 -13.04
C GLY A 106 17.49 -5.84 -13.54
N THR A 107 18.27 -6.92 -13.55
CA THR A 107 19.59 -6.97 -14.20
C THR A 107 19.73 -8.26 -14.98
N THR A 108 20.48 -8.20 -16.08
CA THR A 108 20.87 -9.37 -16.87
C THR A 108 22.38 -9.58 -16.77
N PHE A 109 22.81 -10.77 -16.35
CA PHE A 109 24.22 -11.16 -16.31
C PHE A 109 24.40 -12.63 -16.70
N ALA A 110 25.34 -12.90 -17.61
CA ALA A 110 25.72 -14.25 -18.04
C ALA A 110 24.53 -15.18 -18.35
N SER A 111 23.59 -14.69 -19.18
CA SER A 111 22.37 -15.41 -19.56
C SER A 111 21.45 -15.79 -18.38
N LYS A 112 21.48 -15.02 -17.30
CA LYS A 112 20.54 -15.07 -16.18
C LYS A 112 19.97 -13.68 -15.92
N ARG A 113 18.72 -13.64 -15.47
CA ARG A 113 18.07 -12.41 -15.01
C ARG A 113 17.98 -12.43 -13.50
N TRP A 114 18.08 -11.27 -12.89
CA TRP A 114 17.97 -11.10 -11.46
C TRP A 114 17.04 -9.94 -11.15
N ALA A 115 16.10 -10.15 -10.24
CA ALA A 115 15.27 -9.09 -9.68
C ALA A 115 15.81 -8.75 -8.30
N THR A 116 16.27 -7.52 -8.10
CA THR A 116 16.51 -6.97 -6.77
C THR A 116 15.21 -6.36 -6.28
N LEU A 117 14.64 -6.95 -5.24
CA LEU A 117 13.40 -6.53 -4.60
C LEU A 117 13.77 -5.86 -3.28
N THR A 118 13.19 -4.70 -2.99
CA THR A 118 13.41 -3.99 -1.73
C THR A 118 12.07 -3.53 -1.19
N TRP A 119 11.74 -3.93 0.03
CA TRP A 119 10.46 -3.64 0.64
C TRP A 119 10.58 -2.97 2.00
N LYS A 120 9.51 -2.29 2.39
CA LYS A 120 9.34 -1.68 3.72
C LYS A 120 7.95 -1.98 4.26
N TYR A 121 7.84 -2.05 5.58
CA TYR A 121 6.56 -2.12 6.30
C TYR A 121 5.75 -3.41 6.05
N ALA A 122 6.44 -4.55 5.91
CA ALA A 122 5.79 -5.84 6.13
C ALA A 122 5.74 -6.09 7.64
N ASP A 123 4.63 -6.66 8.13
CA ASP A 123 4.31 -6.78 9.56
C ASP A 123 4.68 -8.16 10.12
N THR A 124 4.94 -9.15 9.26
CA THR A 124 5.34 -10.50 9.68
C THR A 124 6.85 -10.73 9.68
N ALA A 125 7.32 -11.72 10.44
CA ALA A 125 8.75 -12.08 10.52
C ALA A 125 9.34 -12.60 9.19
N ASN A 126 8.48 -13.11 8.30
CA ASN A 126 8.84 -13.53 6.95
C ASN A 126 7.92 -12.81 5.96
N VAL A 127 8.33 -12.75 4.70
CA VAL A 127 7.49 -12.27 3.59
C VAL A 127 7.41 -13.32 2.49
N ASP A 128 6.28 -13.33 1.80
CA ASP A 128 6.05 -14.11 0.59
C ASP A 128 6.26 -13.23 -0.64
N ILE A 129 7.17 -13.64 -1.51
CA ILE A 129 7.47 -12.98 -2.79
C ILE A 129 6.70 -13.70 -3.88
N PHE A 130 5.99 -12.93 -4.69
CA PHE A 130 5.24 -13.42 -5.82
C PHE A 130 5.78 -12.83 -7.12
N ARG A 131 5.67 -13.63 -8.18
CA ARG A 131 5.96 -13.24 -9.55
C ARG A 131 4.85 -13.75 -10.46
N ASP A 132 4.25 -12.86 -11.25
CA ASP A 132 3.24 -13.18 -12.27
C ASP A 132 2.11 -14.09 -11.76
N GLY A 133 1.65 -13.87 -10.52
CA GLY A 133 0.54 -14.62 -9.91
C GLY A 133 0.97 -15.79 -9.03
N VAL A 134 2.24 -16.16 -9.05
CA VAL A 134 2.74 -17.37 -8.36
C VAL A 134 3.67 -16.97 -7.23
N LYS A 135 3.52 -17.60 -6.06
CA LYS A 135 4.50 -17.48 -4.98
C LYS A 135 5.81 -18.14 -5.40
N VAL A 136 6.89 -17.36 -5.46
CA VAL A 136 8.21 -17.83 -5.86
C VAL A 136 9.15 -18.09 -4.69
N LEU A 137 8.93 -17.42 -3.56
CA LEU A 137 9.81 -17.55 -2.39
C LEU A 137 9.11 -17.10 -1.11
N THR A 138 9.42 -17.75 0.01
CA THR A 138 9.23 -17.22 1.37
C THR A 138 10.61 -16.90 1.94
N THR A 139 10.81 -15.70 2.49
CA THR A 139 12.12 -15.23 2.98
C THR A 139 11.97 -14.42 4.26
N PRO A 140 12.99 -14.34 5.14
CA PRO A 140 12.96 -13.43 6.29
C PRO A 140 12.65 -11.99 5.89
N ASN A 141 11.96 -11.27 6.76
CA ASN A 141 11.62 -9.86 6.54
C ASN A 141 12.83 -8.94 6.80
N ASP A 142 13.88 -9.10 5.98
CA ASP A 142 15.14 -8.34 6.07
C ASP A 142 15.16 -7.10 5.16
N GLY A 143 14.04 -6.81 4.49
CA GLY A 143 13.83 -5.61 3.67
C GLY A 143 14.38 -5.68 2.24
N SER A 144 15.08 -6.75 1.85
CA SER A 144 15.59 -6.91 0.49
C SER A 144 15.78 -8.38 0.10
N GLN A 145 15.60 -8.68 -1.18
CA GLN A 145 15.89 -10.00 -1.74
C GLN A 145 16.37 -9.94 -3.18
N LEU A 146 17.42 -10.72 -3.47
CA LEU A 146 17.91 -10.95 -4.83
C LEU A 146 17.31 -12.26 -5.37
N HIS A 147 16.40 -12.16 -6.33
CA HIS A 147 15.66 -13.30 -6.88
C HIS A 147 16.14 -13.67 -8.28
N SER A 148 16.62 -14.91 -8.44
CA SER A 148 17.06 -15.45 -9.73
C SER A 148 15.88 -15.77 -10.65
N VAL A 149 15.94 -15.33 -11.90
CA VAL A 149 14.92 -15.54 -12.93
C VAL A 149 15.56 -16.28 -14.12
N PRO A 150 15.16 -17.53 -14.40
CA PRO A 150 15.63 -18.25 -15.57
C PRO A 150 15.23 -17.53 -16.88
N LEU A 151 16.12 -17.50 -17.88
CA LEU A 151 15.83 -16.88 -19.18
C LEU A 151 14.83 -17.66 -20.04
N ALA A 152 14.86 -19.00 -19.95
CA ALA A 152 14.06 -19.86 -20.84
C ALA A 152 12.56 -19.62 -20.64
N GLY A 153 11.86 -19.25 -21.71
CA GLY A 153 10.40 -19.02 -21.71
C GLY A 153 9.91 -17.80 -20.91
N SER A 154 10.81 -16.98 -20.36
CA SER A 154 10.44 -15.84 -19.52
C SER A 154 10.37 -14.54 -20.32
N ALA A 155 9.27 -13.80 -20.17
CA ALA A 155 9.08 -12.48 -20.74
C ALA A 155 10.23 -11.52 -20.33
N PRO A 156 10.54 -10.49 -21.14
CA PRO A 156 11.54 -9.48 -20.79
C PRO A 156 11.14 -8.63 -19.57
N THR A 157 9.91 -8.80 -19.12
CA THR A 157 9.35 -8.15 -17.94
C THR A 157 8.68 -9.17 -17.04
N ALA A 158 8.63 -8.91 -15.74
CA ALA A 158 7.81 -9.68 -14.81
C ALA A 158 7.19 -8.77 -13.74
N ASN A 159 5.99 -9.09 -13.30
CA ASN A 159 5.31 -8.37 -12.24
C ASN A 159 5.63 -9.01 -10.89
N TYR A 160 6.12 -8.19 -9.96
CA TYR A 160 6.45 -8.60 -8.60
C TYR A 160 5.59 -7.90 -7.57
N TRP A 161 5.29 -8.61 -6.49
CA TRP A 161 4.82 -8.04 -5.24
C TRP A 161 5.29 -8.90 -4.07
N VAL A 162 5.36 -8.28 -2.92
CA VAL A 162 5.68 -8.87 -1.63
C VAL A 162 4.46 -8.79 -0.72
N CYS A 163 4.16 -9.86 0.01
CA CYS A 163 3.13 -9.89 1.03
C CYS A 163 3.68 -10.41 2.36
N ASP A 164 2.98 -10.13 3.45
CA ASP A 164 3.14 -10.83 4.71
C ASP A 164 3.00 -12.35 4.51
N ALA A 165 3.84 -13.11 5.19
CA ALA A 165 3.89 -14.55 5.03
C ALA A 165 2.57 -15.21 5.44
N GLY A 166 2.06 -16.11 4.60
CA GLY A 166 0.78 -16.78 4.82
C GLY A 166 -0.42 -16.02 4.27
N SER A 167 -0.22 -14.83 3.68
CA SER A 167 -1.26 -14.18 2.88
C SER A 167 -1.64 -15.09 1.70
N THR A 168 -2.92 -15.43 1.61
CA THR A 168 -3.45 -16.36 0.60
C THR A 168 -3.89 -15.65 -0.68
N THR A 169 -3.94 -14.31 -0.67
CA THR A 169 -4.43 -13.50 -1.78
C THR A 169 -3.55 -12.27 -1.97
N TRP A 170 -2.95 -12.14 -3.15
CA TRP A 170 -2.11 -10.98 -3.51
C TRP A 170 -2.83 -9.64 -3.43
N TYR A 171 -4.16 -9.68 -3.47
CA TYR A 171 -5.04 -8.52 -3.50
C TYR A 171 -5.61 -8.14 -2.13
N ASP A 172 -5.22 -8.85 -1.06
CA ASP A 172 -5.46 -8.35 0.28
C ASP A 172 -4.58 -7.12 0.50
N SER A 173 -5.22 -5.96 0.39
CA SER A 173 -4.57 -4.66 0.42
C SER A 173 -3.80 -4.39 1.70
N ASN A 174 -4.07 -5.11 2.78
CA ASN A 174 -3.48 -4.82 4.08
C ASN A 174 -2.25 -5.68 4.38
N THR A 175 -2.02 -6.74 3.60
CA THR A 175 -0.88 -7.64 3.78
C THR A 175 0.07 -7.63 2.59
N CYS A 176 -0.31 -6.97 1.48
CA CYS A 176 0.46 -7.01 0.23
C CYS A 176 0.86 -5.62 -0.28
N SER A 177 2.06 -5.56 -0.85
CA SER A 177 2.63 -4.37 -1.47
C SER A 177 2.02 -4.02 -2.82
N ASN A 178 2.48 -2.91 -3.40
CA ASN A 178 2.17 -2.56 -4.79
C ASN A 178 2.80 -3.57 -5.75
N VAL A 179 2.16 -3.75 -6.91
CA VAL A 179 2.76 -4.49 -8.01
C VAL A 179 3.82 -3.60 -8.68
N VAL A 180 5.02 -4.15 -8.87
CA VAL A 180 6.11 -3.52 -9.62
C VAL A 180 6.42 -4.36 -10.85
N THR A 181 6.34 -3.73 -12.02
CA THR A 181 6.82 -4.35 -13.26
C THR A 181 8.32 -4.16 -13.37
N VAL A 182 9.06 -5.26 -13.33
CA VAL A 182 10.51 -5.29 -13.49
C VAL A 182 10.86 -5.54 -14.94
N VAL A 183 11.77 -4.75 -15.50
CA VAL A 183 12.40 -4.97 -16.82
C VAL A 183 13.81 -5.50 -16.58
N PHE A 184 14.23 -6.53 -17.30
CA PHE A 184 15.50 -7.24 -17.10
C PHE A 184 16.51 -7.08 -18.23
#